data_AF-A0A2K8VDK6-F1
#
_entry.id   AF-A0A2K8VDK6-F1
#
_cell.length_a   1.000
_cell.length_b   1.000
_cell.length_c   1.000
_cell.angle_alpha   90.00
_cell.angle_beta   90.00
_cell.angle_gamma   90.00
#
_symmetry.space_group_name_H-M   'P 1'
#
loop_
_entity.id
_entity.type
_entity.pdbx_description
1 polymer ?
#
loop_
_entity_poly.entity_id
_entity_poly.type
_entity_poly.pdbx_seq_one_letter_code
_entity_poly.pdbx_strand_id
1 'polypeptide(L)'
;MGYQSIVHGRILLDRDFKESQSFINSLGNDNTYPQLNTDMFGIGITEPTYYEDPVIVFGATYKQIEYDWTSFILKFEHILRNVGFDTAKIQLETEILGTYNFFWKSKYSKDSFDSEEKLIETDEWFFGYGNRGRWGFLETQIEDFQIFDFENFKYPIEFSDDQKNVFTKIINSINEKTEQKFYPYKKEFHFRETYDLLFPILNKLSFERKIDFGFDEARDKDGNSIMTSKGFYIIMKQGINKETLANTVYKT
;
A
#
# COMPACT_ATOMS: atom_id res chain seq x y z
N MET A 1 -20.66 -5.08 16.68
CA MET A 1 -20.53 -3.85 15.86
C MET A 1 -19.33 -4.05 14.96
N GLY A 2 -19.47 -3.76 13.68
CA GLY A 2 -18.38 -3.92 12.72
C GLY A 2 -17.66 -2.60 12.58
N TYR A 3 -16.42 -2.54 13.04
CA TYR A 3 -15.50 -1.41 12.90
C TYR A 3 -15.37 -1.03 11.42
N GLN A 4 -16.19 -0.08 10.99
CA GLN A 4 -16.16 0.44 9.62
C GLN A 4 -15.32 1.71 9.60
N SER A 5 -14.50 1.82 8.56
CA SER A 5 -13.67 2.99 8.31
C SER A 5 -13.96 3.52 6.91
N ILE A 6 -14.00 4.84 6.76
CA ILE A 6 -14.17 5.52 5.47
C ILE A 6 -12.81 6.08 5.09
N VAL A 7 -12.35 5.78 3.88
CA VAL A 7 -11.11 6.35 3.35
C VAL A 7 -11.43 7.08 2.06
N HIS A 8 -11.05 8.35 1.98
CA HIS A 8 -11.24 9.16 0.77
C HIS A 8 -10.09 10.12 0.57
N GLY A 9 -9.96 10.66 -0.64
CA GLY A 9 -8.88 11.59 -0.92
C GLY A 9 -8.73 11.97 -2.38
N ARG A 10 -7.57 12.56 -2.69
CA ARG A 10 -7.22 13.05 -4.01
C ARG A 10 -5.76 12.78 -4.36
N ILE A 11 -5.49 12.67 -5.66
CA ILE A 11 -4.18 12.72 -6.28
C ILE A 11 -4.26 13.83 -7.33
N LEU A 12 -3.49 14.89 -7.12
CA LEU A 12 -3.30 15.97 -8.09
C LEU A 12 -2.19 15.57 -9.06
N LEU A 13 -2.50 15.58 -10.36
CA LEU A 13 -1.53 15.26 -11.40
C LEU A 13 -0.84 16.53 -11.91
N ASP A 14 0.45 16.45 -12.23
CA ASP A 14 1.20 17.54 -12.88
C ASP A 14 1.90 17.10 -14.18
N ARG A 15 1.89 15.81 -14.49
CA ARG A 15 2.47 15.19 -15.69
C ARG A 15 1.82 13.86 -16.00
N ASP A 16 2.19 13.28 -17.14
CA ASP A 16 1.84 11.91 -17.55
C ASP A 16 0.34 11.59 -17.37
N PHE A 17 -0.53 12.55 -17.69
CA PHE A 17 -1.94 12.50 -17.31
C PHE A 17 -2.63 11.26 -17.89
N LYS A 18 -2.47 11.00 -19.18
CA LYS A 18 -3.12 9.87 -19.88
C LYS A 18 -2.58 8.53 -19.37
N GLU A 19 -1.28 8.44 -19.15
CA GLU A 19 -0.59 7.26 -18.63
C GLU A 19 -1.05 6.98 -17.19
N SER A 20 -1.16 8.02 -16.37
CA SER A 20 -1.65 7.93 -14.99
C SER A 20 -3.07 7.39 -14.93
N GLN A 21 -3.97 7.92 -15.76
CA GLN A 21 -5.35 7.46 -15.84
C GLN A 21 -5.46 6.03 -16.39
N SER A 22 -4.64 5.71 -17.39
CA SER A 22 -4.55 4.35 -17.93
C SER A 22 -4.08 3.36 -16.87
N PHE A 23 -3.13 3.75 -16.03
CA PHE A 23 -2.66 2.93 -14.92
C PHE A 23 -3.77 2.68 -13.89
N ILE A 24 -4.50 3.71 -13.44
CA ILE A 24 -5.64 3.52 -12.52
C ILE A 24 -6.70 2.59 -13.10
N ASN A 25 -7.02 2.75 -14.39
CA ASN A 25 -7.96 1.86 -15.09
C ASN A 25 -7.45 0.42 -15.23
N SER A 26 -6.14 0.21 -15.13
CA SER A 26 -5.52 -1.13 -15.21
C SER A 26 -5.46 -1.87 -13.87
N LEU A 27 -5.76 -1.20 -12.74
CA LEU A 27 -5.73 -1.85 -11.41
C LEU A 27 -6.69 -3.04 -11.32
N GLY A 28 -7.86 -2.93 -11.95
CA GLY A 28 -8.89 -3.97 -11.94
C GLY A 28 -9.38 -4.29 -10.53
N ASN A 29 -9.55 -5.59 -10.25
CA ASN A 29 -9.97 -6.09 -8.94
C ASN A 29 -8.76 -6.64 -8.18
N ASP A 30 -8.33 -5.91 -7.16
CA ASP A 30 -7.37 -6.36 -6.15
C ASP A 30 -8.07 -7.35 -5.19
N ASN A 31 -7.52 -8.55 -5.09
CA ASN A 31 -8.06 -9.61 -4.24
C ASN A 31 -7.37 -9.68 -2.87
N THR A 32 -6.41 -8.80 -2.61
CA THR A 32 -5.67 -8.76 -1.34
C THR A 32 -6.14 -7.59 -0.50
N TYR A 33 -6.42 -7.82 0.77
CA TYR A 33 -6.78 -6.73 1.68
C TYR A 33 -5.55 -5.87 2.03
N PRO A 34 -5.68 -4.55 2.18
CA PRO A 34 -6.85 -3.74 1.80
C PRO A 34 -6.89 -3.55 0.28
N GLN A 35 -8.07 -3.74 -0.33
CA GLN A 35 -8.21 -3.68 -1.78
C GLN A 35 -8.10 -2.23 -2.28
N LEU A 36 -7.34 -2.00 -3.35
CA LEU A 36 -7.38 -0.76 -4.14
C LEU A 36 -7.82 -1.07 -5.57
N ASN A 37 -9.13 -1.03 -5.81
CA ASN A 37 -9.73 -1.38 -7.09
C ASN A 37 -9.96 -0.16 -7.96
N THR A 38 -10.01 -0.33 -9.28
CA THR A 38 -10.30 0.75 -10.24
C THR A 38 -11.59 1.50 -9.88
N ASP A 39 -12.65 0.80 -9.48
CA ASP A 39 -13.96 1.40 -9.17
C ASP A 39 -13.97 2.32 -7.93
N MET A 40 -12.90 2.29 -7.11
CA MET A 40 -12.73 3.18 -5.97
C MET A 40 -12.17 4.56 -6.37
N PHE A 41 -11.78 4.71 -7.64
CA PHE A 41 -11.18 5.94 -8.16
C PHE A 41 -12.11 6.66 -9.13
N GLY A 42 -12.18 7.98 -9.00
CA GLY A 42 -12.78 8.86 -10.00
C GLY A 42 -11.68 9.57 -10.79
N ILE A 43 -11.63 9.33 -12.10
CA ILE A 43 -10.51 9.75 -12.96
C ILE A 43 -10.47 11.27 -13.26
N GLY A 44 -11.60 11.97 -13.12
CA GLY A 44 -11.68 13.40 -13.42
C GLY A 44 -11.53 13.72 -14.91
N ILE A 45 -11.01 14.91 -15.22
CA ILE A 45 -10.75 15.38 -16.59
C ILE A 45 -9.49 14.72 -17.18
N THR A 46 -9.46 14.47 -18.48
CA THR A 46 -8.37 13.73 -19.15
C THR A 46 -7.14 14.57 -19.47
N GLU A 47 -7.33 15.86 -19.74
CA GLU A 47 -6.26 16.79 -20.10
C GLU A 47 -6.38 18.05 -19.25
N PRO A 48 -5.25 18.65 -18.84
CA PRO A 48 -5.27 19.93 -18.13
C PRO A 48 -5.88 21.01 -19.02
N THR A 49 -6.63 21.91 -18.41
CA THR A 49 -7.02 23.17 -19.05
C THR A 49 -6.08 24.29 -18.58
N TYR A 50 -6.24 25.52 -19.10
CA TYR A 50 -5.33 26.64 -18.78
C TYR A 50 -5.16 26.93 -17.28
N TYR A 51 -6.11 26.52 -16.43
CA TYR A 51 -6.11 26.80 -14.99
C TYR A 51 -6.40 25.57 -14.12
N GLU A 52 -6.48 24.37 -14.71
CA GLU A 52 -6.96 23.18 -14.00
C GLU A 52 -6.04 22.00 -14.28
N ASP A 53 -5.36 21.56 -13.23
CA ASP A 53 -4.65 20.29 -13.22
C ASP A 53 -5.65 19.15 -12.93
N PRO A 54 -5.57 18.02 -13.67
CA PRO A 54 -6.42 16.87 -13.42
C PRO A 54 -6.29 16.33 -11.99
N VAL A 55 -7.42 15.96 -11.41
CA VAL A 55 -7.51 15.35 -10.09
C VAL A 55 -8.12 13.96 -10.22
N ILE A 56 -7.41 12.96 -9.71
CA ILE A 56 -7.99 11.64 -9.44
C ILE A 56 -8.51 11.65 -8.01
N VAL A 57 -9.78 11.35 -7.82
CA VAL A 57 -10.38 11.17 -6.47
C VAL A 57 -10.36 9.70 -6.10
N PHE A 58 -10.32 9.43 -4.80
CA PHE A 58 -10.40 8.08 -4.23
C PHE A 58 -11.45 8.05 -3.13
N GLY A 59 -12.21 6.96 -3.03
CA GLY A 59 -13.21 6.76 -1.98
C GLY A 59 -13.58 5.30 -1.81
N ALA A 60 -13.49 4.80 -0.58
CA ALA A 60 -13.87 3.45 -0.23
C ALA A 60 -14.25 3.34 1.25
N THR A 61 -14.95 2.24 1.58
CA THR A 61 -15.14 1.83 2.97
C THR A 61 -14.39 0.54 3.21
N TYR A 62 -13.79 0.44 4.39
CA TYR A 62 -12.98 -0.69 4.80
C TYR A 62 -13.44 -1.18 6.17
N LYS A 63 -13.07 -2.42 6.50
CA LYS A 63 -13.28 -2.98 7.82
C LYS A 63 -11.95 -3.01 8.56
N GLN A 64 -11.80 -2.24 9.63
CA GLN A 64 -10.59 -2.28 10.46
C GLN A 64 -9.29 -1.89 9.72
N ILE A 65 -9.34 -0.97 8.75
CA ILE A 65 -8.16 -0.56 7.96
C ILE A 65 -7.01 0.00 8.81
N GLU A 66 -7.31 0.54 9.98
CA GLU A 66 -6.35 1.04 10.96
C GLU A 66 -5.32 -0.03 11.41
N TYR A 67 -5.65 -1.32 11.33
CA TYR A 67 -4.74 -2.43 11.64
C TYR A 67 -3.89 -2.86 10.44
N ASP A 68 -4.27 -2.44 9.23
CA ASP A 68 -3.65 -2.83 7.97
C ASP A 68 -3.00 -1.64 7.26
N TRP A 69 -2.70 -0.59 8.02
CA TRP A 69 -2.24 0.69 7.49
C TRP A 69 -0.94 0.56 6.68
N THR A 70 0.00 -0.28 7.14
CA THR A 70 1.23 -0.58 6.39
C THR A 70 0.95 -1.12 5.00
N SER A 71 0.02 -2.07 4.87
CA SER A 71 -0.37 -2.62 3.58
C SER A 71 -1.08 -1.56 2.72
N PHE A 72 -1.96 -0.76 3.31
CA PHE A 72 -2.63 0.33 2.60
C PHE A 72 -1.63 1.33 2.03
N ILE A 73 -0.69 1.82 2.85
CA ILE A 73 0.30 2.80 2.43
C ILE A 73 1.22 2.22 1.34
N LEU A 74 1.71 0.99 1.48
CA LEU A 74 2.52 0.35 0.43
C LEU A 74 1.79 0.28 -0.92
N LYS A 75 0.50 -0.08 -0.90
CA LYS A 75 -0.33 -0.15 -2.09
C LYS A 75 -0.60 1.22 -2.69
N PHE A 76 -0.94 2.20 -1.86
CA PHE A 76 -1.19 3.56 -2.30
C PHE A 76 0.07 4.18 -2.89
N GLU A 77 1.22 3.99 -2.24
CA GLU A 77 2.52 4.43 -2.76
C GLU A 77 2.94 3.70 -4.04
N HIS A 78 2.56 2.43 -4.21
CA HIS A 78 2.73 1.77 -5.51
C HIS A 78 1.92 2.48 -6.60
N ILE A 79 0.71 2.94 -6.31
CA ILE A 79 -0.06 3.77 -7.24
C ILE A 79 0.69 5.07 -7.53
N LEU A 80 1.13 5.79 -6.49
CA LEU A 80 1.86 7.05 -6.63
C LEU A 80 3.13 6.93 -7.49
N ARG A 81 3.86 5.81 -7.42
CA ARG A 81 5.04 5.55 -8.27
C ARG A 81 4.69 5.38 -9.76
N ASN A 82 3.45 5.06 -10.09
CA ASN A 82 3.00 4.81 -11.47
C ASN A 82 2.11 5.94 -12.03
N VAL A 83 1.98 7.05 -11.30
CA VAL A 83 1.25 8.24 -11.76
C VAL A 83 2.12 9.49 -11.65
N GLY A 84 1.93 10.42 -12.57
CA GLY A 84 2.61 11.72 -12.60
C GLY A 84 1.99 12.69 -11.60
N PHE A 85 2.05 12.39 -10.31
CA PHE A 85 1.45 13.23 -9.28
C PHE A 85 2.37 14.35 -8.78
N ASP A 86 1.74 15.44 -8.35
CA ASP A 86 2.32 16.53 -7.58
C ASP A 86 2.05 16.34 -6.09
N THR A 87 0.78 16.34 -5.69
CA THR A 87 0.36 16.11 -4.30
C THR A 87 -0.73 15.04 -4.22
N ALA A 88 -0.70 14.23 -3.17
CA ALA A 88 -1.80 13.34 -2.82
C ALA A 88 -2.21 13.55 -1.36
N LYS A 89 -3.50 13.48 -1.08
CA LYS A 89 -4.06 13.56 0.28
C LYS A 89 -5.05 12.43 0.47
N ILE A 90 -4.95 11.70 1.57
CA ILE A 90 -5.93 10.72 2.02
C ILE A 90 -6.41 11.12 3.41
N GLN A 91 -7.72 11.03 3.63
CA GLN A 91 -8.36 11.11 4.93
C GLN A 91 -8.94 9.74 5.28
N LEU A 92 -8.69 9.30 6.51
CA LEU A 92 -9.21 8.09 7.11
C LEU A 92 -10.11 8.48 8.28
N GLU A 93 -11.38 8.12 8.21
CA GLU A 93 -12.35 8.27 9.28
C GLU A 93 -12.63 6.88 9.85
N THR A 94 -12.21 6.64 11.09
CA THR A 94 -12.49 5.39 11.80
C THR A 94 -13.70 5.57 12.71
N GLU A 95 -14.39 4.47 13.03
CA GLU A 95 -15.56 4.52 13.94
C GLU A 95 -15.19 4.95 15.37
N ILE A 96 -13.96 4.67 15.84
CA ILE A 96 -13.59 4.82 17.26
C ILE A 96 -12.26 5.56 17.48
N LEU A 97 -11.28 5.39 16.59
CA LEU A 97 -9.93 5.96 16.79
C LEU A 97 -9.83 7.43 16.34
N GLY A 98 -10.83 7.94 15.63
CA GLY A 98 -10.86 9.32 15.15
C GLY A 98 -10.61 9.45 13.65
N THR A 99 -10.21 10.66 13.24
CA THR A 99 -9.97 11.04 11.84
C THR A 99 -8.51 11.38 11.61
N TYR A 100 -7.89 10.73 10.64
CA TYR A 100 -6.48 10.89 10.31
C TYR A 100 -6.32 11.39 8.88
N ASN A 101 -5.27 12.16 8.65
CA ASN A 101 -4.97 12.76 7.36
C ASN A 101 -3.53 12.44 6.99
N PHE A 102 -3.31 12.10 5.73
CA PHE A 102 -2.03 11.74 5.17
C PHE A 102 -1.81 12.52 3.90
N PHE A 103 -0.56 12.90 3.66
CA PHE A 103 -0.18 13.78 2.59
C PHE A 103 1.13 13.31 1.97
N TRP A 104 1.17 13.27 0.64
CA TRP A 104 2.38 13.03 -0.14
C TRP A 104 2.61 14.23 -1.05
N LYS A 105 3.86 14.67 -1.14
CA LYS A 105 4.34 15.68 -2.10
C LYS A 105 5.48 15.09 -2.89
N SER A 106 5.34 15.06 -4.21
CA SER A 106 6.34 14.52 -5.11
C SER A 106 7.62 15.34 -5.03
N LYS A 107 8.80 14.69 -5.06
CA LYS A 107 10.08 15.40 -5.23
C LYS A 107 10.23 16.03 -6.62
N TYR A 108 9.40 15.62 -7.58
CA TYR A 108 9.32 16.20 -8.91
C TYR A 108 8.36 17.40 -8.99
N SER A 109 7.69 17.72 -7.88
CA SER A 109 6.82 18.90 -7.79
C SER A 109 7.59 20.16 -8.20
N LYS A 110 6.90 21.05 -8.91
CA LYS A 110 7.44 22.36 -9.28
C LYS A 110 7.61 23.27 -8.06
N ASP A 111 6.85 23.00 -7.00
CA ASP A 111 6.93 23.75 -5.76
C ASP A 111 8.07 23.22 -4.90
N SER A 112 8.97 24.12 -4.49
CA SER A 112 10.07 23.77 -3.61
C SER A 112 9.56 23.23 -2.27
N PHE A 113 10.28 22.27 -1.70
CA PHE A 113 10.10 21.86 -0.31
C PHE A 113 10.36 23.06 0.61
N ASP A 114 9.46 23.28 1.55
CA ASP A 114 9.64 24.24 2.63
C ASP A 114 9.76 23.48 3.96
N SER A 115 10.85 23.74 4.69
CA SER A 115 11.09 23.13 6.00
C SER A 115 9.96 23.41 7.01
N GLU A 116 9.19 24.49 6.83
CA GLU A 116 8.02 24.79 7.65
C GLU A 116 6.85 23.82 7.41
N GLU A 117 6.85 23.08 6.29
CA GLU A 117 5.84 22.06 6.00
C GLU A 117 5.92 20.89 6.99
N LYS A 118 7.04 20.68 7.71
CA LYS A 118 7.22 19.56 8.65
C LYS A 118 6.82 18.21 8.03
N LEU A 119 7.28 17.96 6.81
CA LEU A 119 7.13 16.68 6.13
C LEU A 119 8.36 15.82 6.40
N ILE A 120 8.15 14.51 6.44
CA ILE A 120 9.18 13.48 6.49
C ILE A 120 9.70 13.29 5.06
N GLU A 121 10.97 13.56 4.84
CA GLU A 121 11.62 13.31 3.55
C GLU A 121 11.95 11.82 3.39
N THR A 122 11.57 11.24 2.25
CA THR A 122 11.95 9.90 1.81
C THR A 122 12.80 9.98 0.55
N ASP A 123 13.26 8.85 0.00
CA ASP A 123 13.97 8.85 -1.28
C ASP A 123 13.09 9.32 -2.46
N GLU A 124 11.76 9.12 -2.39
CA GLU A 124 10.84 9.30 -3.51
C GLU A 124 9.92 10.54 -3.38
N TRP A 125 9.57 10.94 -2.16
CA TRP A 125 8.63 12.03 -1.88
C TRP A 125 8.81 12.60 -0.47
N PHE A 126 8.05 13.63 -0.16
CA PHE A 126 7.83 14.11 1.19
C PHE A 126 6.48 13.60 1.69
N PHE A 127 6.44 13.12 2.92
CA PHE A 127 5.24 12.55 3.54
C PHE A 127 4.86 13.31 4.79
N GLY A 128 3.57 13.54 5.00
CA GLY A 128 3.05 14.24 6.16
C GLY A 128 1.78 13.61 6.68
N TYR A 129 1.50 13.86 7.94
CA TYR A 129 0.26 13.50 8.62
C TYR A 129 -0.32 14.71 9.36
N GLY A 130 -1.58 14.60 9.76
CA GLY A 130 -2.36 15.71 10.31
C GLY A 130 -3.09 16.51 9.22
N ASN A 131 -4.03 17.37 9.62
CA ASN A 131 -4.81 18.10 8.64
C ASN A 131 -3.93 19.12 7.89
N ARG A 132 -3.76 18.90 6.59
CA ARG A 132 -2.88 19.66 5.71
C ARG A 132 -3.65 20.25 4.54
N GLY A 133 -3.25 21.46 4.16
CA GLY A 133 -3.80 22.17 3.01
C GLY A 133 -3.30 21.60 1.69
N ARG A 134 -3.58 22.32 0.60
CA ARG A 134 -3.24 21.87 -0.76
C ARG A 134 -1.76 21.54 -0.95
N TRP A 135 -0.90 22.36 -0.36
CA TRP A 135 0.55 22.39 -0.59
C TRP A 135 1.37 21.69 0.49
N GLY A 136 0.72 21.14 1.52
CA GLY A 136 1.38 20.38 2.58
C GLY A 136 1.52 21.10 3.92
N PHE A 137 1.25 22.40 3.99
CA PHE A 137 1.22 23.13 5.27
C PHE A 137 0.15 22.56 6.21
N LEU A 138 0.52 22.45 7.50
CA LEU A 138 -0.41 22.08 8.57
C LEU A 138 -1.44 23.20 8.76
N GLU A 139 -2.73 22.85 8.64
CA GLU A 139 -3.84 23.75 8.92
C GLU A 139 -4.21 23.75 10.40
N THR A 140 -3.93 22.63 11.08
CA THR A 140 -4.17 22.47 12.51
C THR A 140 -2.92 21.93 13.18
N GLN A 141 -2.84 22.10 14.50
CA GLN A 141 -1.83 21.39 15.28
C GLN A 141 -2.07 19.88 15.14
N ILE A 142 -0.97 19.13 15.12
CA ILE A 142 -1.01 17.67 15.16
C ILE A 142 -1.50 17.27 16.55
N GLU A 143 -2.49 16.38 16.62
CA GLU A 143 -3.00 15.89 17.90
C GLU A 143 -1.97 14.97 18.57
N ASP A 144 -2.00 14.90 19.90
CA ASP A 144 -1.08 14.08 20.69
C ASP A 144 -1.18 12.59 20.39
N PHE A 145 -2.36 12.11 19.98
CA PHE A 145 -2.59 10.74 19.54
C PHE A 145 -2.84 10.71 18.04
N GLN A 146 -1.98 10.00 17.32
CA GLN A 146 -2.07 9.78 15.88
C GLN A 146 -2.21 8.29 15.58
N ILE A 147 -2.63 7.97 14.36
CA ILE A 147 -2.67 6.57 13.90
C ILE A 147 -1.29 5.90 13.94
N PHE A 148 -0.20 6.67 13.98
CA PHE A 148 1.15 6.13 14.11
C PHE A 148 1.46 5.60 15.50
N ASP A 149 0.72 6.07 16.51
CA ASP A 149 0.78 5.51 17.86
C ASP A 149 0.02 4.17 17.95
N PHE A 150 -0.74 3.83 16.91
CA PHE A 150 -1.44 2.55 16.79
C PHE A 150 -0.53 1.48 16.15
N GLU A 151 -0.49 0.29 16.77
CA GLU A 151 0.30 -0.86 16.30
C GLU A 151 1.81 -0.59 16.07
N ASN A 152 2.35 0.46 16.70
CA ASN A 152 3.74 0.93 16.52
C ASN A 152 4.11 1.16 15.05
N PHE A 153 3.19 1.70 14.25
CA PHE A 153 3.48 2.02 12.85
C PHE A 153 4.64 3.02 12.75
N LYS A 154 5.50 2.82 11.76
CA LYS A 154 6.62 3.71 11.47
C LYS A 154 6.61 4.18 10.02
N TYR A 155 7.08 5.41 9.82
CA TYR A 155 7.28 5.99 8.50
C TYR A 155 8.69 6.61 8.37
N PRO A 156 9.46 6.38 7.28
CA PRO A 156 9.19 5.42 6.20
C PRO A 156 8.88 4.03 6.71
N ILE A 157 8.17 3.22 5.92
CA ILE A 157 7.71 1.91 6.38
C ILE A 157 8.92 1.08 6.78
N GLU A 158 8.93 0.63 8.03
CA GLU A 158 9.90 -0.33 8.58
C GLU A 158 9.16 -1.62 8.93
N PHE A 159 9.69 -2.77 8.50
CA PHE A 159 9.11 -4.05 8.92
C PHE A 159 9.60 -4.46 10.30
N SER A 160 8.70 -4.97 11.13
CA SER A 160 9.01 -5.45 12.48
C SER A 160 9.89 -6.70 12.45
N ASP A 161 10.57 -6.99 13.56
CA ASP A 161 11.38 -8.20 13.68
C ASP A 161 10.56 -9.47 13.47
N ASP A 162 9.30 -9.48 13.91
CA ASP A 162 8.38 -10.62 13.69
C ASP A 162 8.07 -10.81 12.21
N GLN A 163 7.81 -9.72 11.47
CA GLN A 163 7.61 -9.77 10.02
C GLN A 163 8.85 -10.30 9.32
N LYS A 164 10.04 -9.76 9.66
CA LYS A 164 11.34 -10.18 9.12
C LYS A 164 11.63 -11.66 9.44
N ASN A 165 11.31 -12.13 10.64
CA ASN A 165 11.48 -13.51 11.07
C ASN A 165 10.56 -14.48 10.32
N VAL A 166 9.28 -14.14 10.17
CA VAL A 166 8.32 -14.94 9.39
C VAL A 166 8.76 -15.04 7.93
N PHE A 167 9.14 -13.90 7.34
CA PHE A 167 9.63 -13.85 5.97
C PHE A 167 10.88 -14.70 5.75
N THR A 168 11.86 -14.61 6.64
CA THR A 168 13.11 -15.40 6.56
C THR A 168 12.83 -16.90 6.60
N LYS A 169 11.88 -17.37 7.42
CA LYS A 169 11.46 -18.78 7.44
C LYS A 169 10.93 -19.21 6.06
N ILE A 170 10.15 -18.36 5.41
CA ILE A 170 9.58 -18.61 4.08
C ILE A 170 10.66 -18.63 3.02
N ILE A 171 11.49 -17.60 2.94
CA ILE A 171 12.56 -17.51 1.93
C ILE A 171 13.54 -18.68 2.02
N ASN A 172 13.91 -19.08 3.25
CA ASN A 172 14.80 -20.22 3.44
C ASN A 172 14.18 -21.54 2.95
N SER A 173 12.85 -21.66 3.00
CA SER A 173 12.13 -22.83 2.50
C SER A 173 11.99 -22.90 0.97
N ILE A 174 12.19 -21.78 0.25
CA ILE A 174 12.13 -21.73 -1.22
C ILE A 174 13.26 -22.57 -1.83
N ASN A 175 12.98 -23.43 -2.80
CA ASN A 175 14.01 -24.06 -3.63
C ASN A 175 14.35 -23.13 -4.81
N GLU A 176 15.60 -23.12 -5.30
CA GLU A 176 16.11 -22.16 -6.33
C GLU A 176 15.42 -22.22 -7.71
N LYS A 177 14.32 -22.96 -7.86
CA LYS A 177 13.55 -23.00 -9.11
C LYS A 177 12.82 -21.68 -9.31
N THR A 178 13.25 -20.90 -10.29
CA THR A 178 12.60 -19.66 -10.73
C THR A 178 11.35 -19.97 -11.56
N GLU A 179 10.35 -19.08 -11.51
CA GLU A 179 9.07 -19.17 -12.27
C GLU A 179 8.13 -20.34 -11.92
N GLN A 180 8.49 -21.21 -10.97
CA GLN A 180 7.60 -22.23 -10.43
C GLN A 180 6.89 -21.74 -9.17
N LYS A 181 5.61 -22.12 -9.02
CA LYS A 181 4.86 -21.90 -7.78
C LYS A 181 5.55 -22.63 -6.62
N PHE A 182 5.91 -21.87 -5.60
CA PHE A 182 6.45 -22.35 -4.35
C PHE A 182 5.41 -22.22 -3.24
N TYR A 183 5.12 -23.32 -2.55
CA TYR A 183 4.13 -23.38 -1.47
C TYR A 183 4.86 -23.46 -0.12
N PRO A 184 5.01 -22.33 0.60
CA PRO A 184 5.76 -22.31 1.87
C PRO A 184 5.11 -23.15 2.95
N TYR A 185 3.81 -23.38 2.86
CA TYR A 185 3.04 -24.01 3.91
C TYR A 185 2.49 -25.37 3.47
N LYS A 186 3.00 -26.42 4.11
CA LYS A 186 2.56 -27.80 3.86
C LYS A 186 1.35 -28.22 4.72
N LYS A 187 1.06 -27.47 5.78
CA LYS A 187 -0.05 -27.73 6.71
C LYS A 187 -0.90 -26.48 6.81
N GLU A 188 -2.20 -26.67 7.08
CA GLU A 188 -3.08 -25.57 7.47
C GLU A 188 -2.64 -25.04 8.83
N PHE A 189 -2.65 -23.73 8.99
CA PHE A 189 -2.37 -23.03 10.24
C PHE A 189 -3.28 -21.81 10.32
N HIS A 190 -3.43 -21.26 11.53
CA HIS A 190 -4.37 -20.16 11.79
C HIS A 190 -3.99 -18.90 11.02
N PHE A 191 -5.01 -18.36 10.36
CA PHE A 191 -4.93 -17.57 9.13
C PHE A 191 -4.70 -16.06 9.34
N ARG A 192 -4.65 -15.58 10.59
CA ARG A 192 -4.59 -14.12 10.88
C ARG A 192 -3.16 -13.65 11.16
N GLU A 193 -2.51 -14.20 12.17
CA GLU A 193 -1.19 -13.73 12.63
C GLU A 193 -0.09 -13.79 11.57
N THR A 194 -0.08 -14.81 10.72
CA THR A 194 0.99 -14.92 9.70
C THR A 194 0.71 -14.05 8.47
N TYR A 195 -0.55 -13.76 8.16
CA TYR A 195 -0.92 -12.93 7.01
C TYR A 195 -0.59 -11.47 7.29
N ASP A 196 -1.01 -10.99 8.46
CA ASP A 196 -0.77 -9.60 8.90
C ASP A 196 0.74 -9.30 8.94
N LEU A 197 1.54 -10.31 9.31
CA LEU A 197 3.00 -10.18 9.31
C LEU A 197 3.64 -10.27 7.91
N LEU A 198 3.08 -11.08 7.02
CA LEU A 198 3.74 -11.43 5.76
C LEU A 198 3.32 -10.54 4.59
N PHE A 199 2.04 -10.18 4.50
CA PHE A 199 1.47 -9.47 3.35
C PHE A 199 2.10 -8.11 3.07
N PRO A 200 2.43 -7.28 4.08
CA PRO A 200 3.17 -6.04 3.83
C PRO A 200 4.47 -6.29 3.05
N ILE A 201 5.24 -7.31 3.45
CA ILE A 201 6.50 -7.67 2.78
C ILE A 201 6.23 -8.19 1.37
N LEU A 202 5.26 -9.10 1.20
CA LEU A 202 4.95 -9.66 -0.12
C LEU A 202 4.44 -8.60 -1.10
N ASN A 203 3.59 -7.70 -0.64
CA ASN A 203 3.10 -6.57 -1.42
C ASN A 203 4.28 -5.73 -1.92
N LYS A 204 5.18 -5.32 -1.01
CA LYS A 204 6.38 -4.55 -1.40
C LYS A 204 7.21 -5.27 -2.46
N LEU A 205 7.51 -6.56 -2.25
CA LEU A 205 8.32 -7.33 -3.19
C LEU A 205 7.62 -7.55 -4.54
N SER A 206 6.30 -7.70 -4.53
CA SER A 206 5.49 -7.81 -5.74
C SER A 206 5.49 -6.50 -6.54
N PHE A 207 5.32 -5.38 -5.86
CA PHE A 207 5.36 -4.04 -6.48
C PHE A 207 6.72 -3.69 -7.06
N GLU A 208 7.79 -4.19 -6.45
CA GLU A 208 9.16 -4.09 -6.98
C GLU A 208 9.47 -5.14 -8.06
N ARG A 209 8.46 -5.90 -8.52
CA ARG A 209 8.56 -6.94 -9.54
C ARG A 209 9.62 -8.00 -9.22
N LYS A 210 9.78 -8.33 -7.94
CA LYS A 210 10.73 -9.37 -7.48
C LYS A 210 10.06 -10.73 -7.33
N ILE A 211 8.78 -10.73 -6.97
CA ILE A 211 7.96 -11.94 -6.84
C ILE A 211 6.57 -11.70 -7.46
N ASP A 212 5.84 -12.79 -7.71
CA ASP A 212 4.38 -12.79 -7.63
C ASP A 212 3.97 -13.66 -6.45
N PHE A 213 2.75 -13.50 -5.95
CA PHE A 213 2.16 -14.40 -4.97
C PHE A 213 0.65 -14.50 -5.17
N GLY A 214 0.05 -15.54 -4.62
CA GLY A 214 -1.38 -15.74 -4.73
C GLY A 214 -1.87 -17.01 -4.04
N PHE A 215 -3.09 -17.39 -4.37
CA PHE A 215 -3.76 -18.58 -3.84
C PHE A 215 -4.25 -19.44 -4.98
N ASP A 216 -4.02 -20.74 -4.88
CA ASP A 216 -4.77 -21.69 -5.68
C ASP A 216 -6.24 -21.67 -5.26
N GLU A 217 -7.14 -21.85 -6.23
CA GLU A 217 -8.56 -22.03 -5.95
C GLU A 217 -8.76 -23.28 -5.07
N ALA A 218 -9.29 -23.07 -3.87
CA ALA A 218 -9.83 -24.15 -3.05
C ALA A 218 -11.33 -23.96 -2.91
N ARG A 219 -12.07 -25.06 -2.74
CA ARG A 219 -13.52 -25.03 -2.51
C ARG A 219 -13.86 -25.68 -1.17
N ASP A 220 -14.82 -25.11 -0.46
CA ASP A 220 -15.39 -25.75 0.72
C ASP A 220 -16.28 -26.94 0.34
N LYS A 221 -16.87 -27.60 1.37
CA LYS A 221 -17.76 -28.74 1.18
C LYS A 221 -19.04 -28.39 0.41
N ASP A 222 -19.40 -27.11 0.39
CA ASP A 222 -20.60 -26.58 -0.25
C ASP A 222 -20.28 -26.03 -1.66
N GLY A 223 -19.02 -26.13 -2.09
CA GLY A 223 -18.56 -25.71 -3.42
C GLY A 223 -18.20 -24.23 -3.54
N ASN A 224 -18.20 -23.46 -2.44
CA ASN A 224 -17.81 -22.06 -2.44
C ASN A 224 -16.29 -21.94 -2.50
N SER A 225 -15.79 -20.93 -3.23
CA SER A 225 -14.36 -20.61 -3.25
C SER A 225 -13.89 -20.16 -1.87
N ILE A 226 -12.81 -20.76 -1.38
CA ILE A 226 -12.15 -20.43 -0.12
C ILE A 226 -10.65 -20.24 -0.36
N MET A 227 -10.05 -19.27 0.32
CA MET A 227 -8.60 -19.12 0.37
C MET A 227 -8.05 -19.97 1.51
N THR A 228 -7.05 -20.81 1.24
CA THR A 228 -6.41 -21.65 2.26
C THR A 228 -4.90 -21.41 2.27
N SER A 229 -4.29 -21.48 3.44
CA SER A 229 -2.84 -21.26 3.55
C SER A 229 -2.01 -22.35 2.86
N LYS A 230 -2.58 -23.55 2.65
CA LYS A 230 -2.00 -24.59 1.80
C LYS A 230 -1.97 -24.23 0.32
N GLY A 231 -2.96 -23.46 -0.14
CA GLY A 231 -3.04 -22.97 -1.51
C GLY A 231 -2.17 -21.74 -1.76
N PHE A 232 -1.60 -21.14 -0.71
CA PHE A 232 -0.71 -19.98 -0.85
C PHE A 232 0.56 -20.36 -1.61
N TYR A 233 0.87 -19.58 -2.65
CA TYR A 233 2.09 -19.74 -3.42
C TYR A 233 2.84 -18.42 -3.61
N ILE A 234 4.15 -18.53 -3.81
CA ILE A 234 5.05 -17.47 -4.22
C ILE A 234 5.73 -17.91 -5.52
N ILE A 235 5.91 -17.00 -6.47
CA ILE A 235 6.67 -17.20 -7.70
C ILE A 235 7.84 -16.22 -7.68
N MET A 236 9.08 -16.71 -7.68
CA MET A 236 10.24 -15.83 -7.85
C MET A 236 10.43 -15.49 -9.32
N LYS A 237 10.61 -14.20 -9.61
CA LYS A 237 10.92 -13.73 -10.96
C LYS A 237 12.32 -14.16 -11.39
N GLN A 238 12.54 -14.27 -12.69
CA GLN A 238 13.83 -14.68 -13.24
C GLN A 238 14.96 -13.75 -12.78
N GLY A 239 16.10 -14.32 -12.39
CA GLY A 239 17.27 -13.56 -11.91
C GLY A 239 17.18 -13.06 -10.46
N ILE A 240 16.04 -13.25 -9.78
CA ILE A 240 15.89 -12.93 -8.36
C ILE A 240 16.27 -14.14 -7.51
N ASN A 241 17.18 -13.93 -6.56
CA ASN A 241 17.61 -14.95 -5.59
C ASN A 241 17.19 -14.58 -4.15
N LYS A 242 17.37 -15.53 -3.23
CA LYS A 242 17.01 -15.36 -1.81
C LYS A 242 17.70 -14.15 -1.16
N GLU A 243 18.97 -13.94 -1.47
CA GLU A 243 19.77 -12.85 -0.91
C GLU A 243 19.25 -11.48 -1.38
N THR A 244 18.86 -11.35 -2.65
CA THR A 244 18.24 -10.14 -3.20
C THR A 244 16.93 -9.81 -2.49
N LEU A 245 16.10 -10.83 -2.23
CA LEU A 245 14.84 -10.67 -1.50
C LEU A 245 15.09 -10.25 -0.04
N ALA A 246 16.01 -10.91 0.65
CA ALA A 246 16.38 -10.55 2.02
C ALA A 246 16.89 -9.11 2.09
N ASN A 247 17.87 -8.74 1.26
CA ASN A 247 18.43 -7.39 1.26
C ASN A 247 17.37 -6.30 1.03
N THR A 248 16.31 -6.59 0.29
CA THR A 248 15.21 -5.65 0.09
C THR A 248 14.42 -5.42 1.38
N VAL A 249 14.08 -6.50 2.08
CA VAL A 249 13.29 -6.46 3.31
C VAL A 249 14.09 -5.91 4.49
N TYR A 250 15.39 -6.18 4.55
CA TYR A 250 16.26 -5.75 5.66
C TYR A 250 16.85 -4.34 5.48
N LYS A 251 16.81 -3.77 4.27
CA LYS A 251 17.09 -2.34 4.03
C LYS A 251 15.89 -1.44 4.30
N THR A 252 14.73 -2.05 4.53
CA THR A 252 13.48 -1.41 4.94
C THR A 252 13.34 -1.52 6.45
#